data_AF-A0A975I8N7-F1
#
_entry.id   AF-A0A975I8N7-F1
#
_cell.length_a   1.000
_cell.length_b   1.000
_cell.length_c   1.000
_cell.angle_alpha   90.00
_cell.angle_beta   90.00
_cell.angle_gamma   90.00
#
_symmetry.space_group_name_H-M   'P 1'
#
loop_
_entity.id
_entity.type
_entity.pdbx_description
1 polymer ?
#
loop_
_entity_poly.entity_id
_entity_poly.type
_entity_poly.pdbx_seq_one_letter_code
_entity_poly.pdbx_strand_id
1 'polypeptide(L)'
;MMQGTEADKSAILQAGLAKIRERFISSIDGRIEEFCALLERLENPETEESACLDIRAEAHKLHGICGSVGFPRMGALAAQLEQHIDSLVAGPRPLNTDFVDELLNTLMDEMEQSLDGAA
;
A
#
# COMPACT_ATOMS: atom_id res chain seq x y z
N MET A 1 -1.29 26.03 -38.02
CA MET A 1 -1.70 26.08 -36.61
C MET A 1 -2.16 24.69 -36.19
N MET A 2 -1.31 23.91 -35.50
CA MET A 2 -1.68 22.56 -35.05
C MET A 2 -1.03 22.16 -33.70
N GLN A 3 -0.41 23.12 -33.00
CA GLN A 3 0.29 22.90 -31.73
C GLN A 3 -0.62 22.99 -30.48
N GLY A 4 -1.87 23.43 -30.61
CA GLY A 4 -2.78 23.61 -29.46
C GLY A 4 -3.35 22.30 -28.88
N THR A 5 -3.48 21.24 -29.67
CA THR A 5 -4.23 20.04 -29.28
C THR A 5 -3.44 19.03 -28.44
N GLU A 6 -2.11 18.98 -28.56
CA GLU A 6 -1.27 18.07 -27.76
C GLU A 6 -0.98 18.62 -26.37
N ALA A 7 -0.73 19.93 -26.27
CA ALA A 7 -0.54 20.62 -24.99
C ALA A 7 -1.79 20.52 -24.11
N ASP A 8 -2.98 20.72 -24.68
CA ASP A 8 -4.25 20.62 -23.96
C ASP A 8 -4.51 19.20 -23.42
N LYS A 9 -4.21 18.17 -24.22
CA LYS A 9 -4.35 16.77 -23.79
C LYS A 9 -3.39 16.43 -22.65
N SER A 10 -2.14 16.88 -22.73
CA SER A 10 -1.15 16.69 -21.67
C SER A 10 -1.60 17.37 -20.37
N ALA A 11 -2.14 18.60 -20.46
CA ALA A 11 -2.65 19.33 -19.29
C ALA A 11 -3.84 18.62 -18.64
N ILE A 12 -4.79 18.11 -19.43
CA ILE A 12 -5.94 17.34 -18.93
C ILE A 12 -5.47 16.06 -18.22
N LEU A 13 -4.52 15.34 -18.80
CA LEU A 13 -3.96 14.12 -18.19
C LEU A 13 -3.28 14.43 -16.85
N GLN A 14 -2.45 15.47 -16.80
CA GLN A 14 -1.77 15.90 -15.58
C GLN A 14 -2.76 16.30 -14.47
N ALA A 15 -3.82 17.05 -14.81
CA ALA A 15 -4.87 17.41 -13.87
C ALA A 15 -5.62 16.17 -13.34
N GLY A 16 -5.88 15.19 -14.21
CA GLY A 16 -6.48 13.91 -13.82
C GLY A 16 -5.61 13.14 -12.83
N LEU A 17 -4.31 13.00 -13.11
CA LEU A 17 -3.36 12.32 -12.23
C LEU A 17 -3.19 13.04 -10.89
N ALA A 18 -3.15 14.38 -10.89
CA ALA A 18 -3.08 15.17 -9.67
C ALA A 18 -4.28 14.90 -8.75
N LYS A 19 -5.49 14.83 -9.31
CA LYS A 19 -6.71 14.51 -8.57
C LYS A 19 -6.73 13.08 -8.02
N ILE A 20 -6.21 12.11 -8.79
CA ILE A 20 -6.08 10.72 -8.32
C ILE A 20 -5.08 10.65 -7.17
N ARG A 21 -3.94 11.35 -7.29
CA ARG A 21 -2.93 11.44 -6.24
C ARG A 21 -3.47 12.08 -4.97
N GLU A 22 -4.21 13.18 -5.07
CA GLU A 22 -4.87 13.83 -3.92
C GLU A 22 -5.80 12.86 -3.19
N ARG A 23 -6.69 12.17 -3.91
CA ARG A 23 -7.58 11.16 -3.32
C ARG A 23 -6.82 10.01 -2.67
N PHE A 24 -5.72 9.60 -3.27
CA PHE A 24 -4.87 8.56 -2.71
C PHE A 24 -4.28 9.02 -1.37
N ILE A 25 -3.67 10.21 -1.32
CA ILE A 25 -3.12 10.81 -0.10
C ILE A 25 -4.19 10.91 0.99
N SER A 26 -5.39 11.41 0.67
CA SER A 26 -6.51 11.48 1.63
C SER A 26 -7.01 10.12 2.12
N SER A 27 -6.63 9.01 1.47
CA SER A 27 -6.98 7.66 1.91
C SER A 27 -5.92 7.01 2.80
N ILE A 28 -4.72 7.59 2.91
CA ILE A 28 -3.59 6.95 3.60
C ILE A 28 -3.88 6.75 5.09
N ASP A 29 -4.40 7.77 5.79
CA ASP A 29 -4.74 7.68 7.22
C ASP A 29 -5.64 6.48 7.52
N GLY A 30 -6.76 6.36 6.78
CA GLY A 30 -7.70 5.26 6.97
C GLY A 30 -7.08 3.89 6.68
N ARG A 31 -6.13 3.82 5.74
CA ARG A 31 -5.40 2.57 5.45
C ARG A 31 -4.40 2.22 6.57
N ILE A 32 -3.77 3.20 7.20
CA ILE A 32 -2.92 2.97 8.37
C ILE A 32 -3.77 2.39 9.50
N GLU A 33 -4.94 2.97 9.77
CA GLU A 33 -5.89 2.44 10.76
C GLU A 33 -6.32 1.00 10.46
N GLU A 34 -6.62 0.68 9.19
CA GLU A 34 -6.92 -0.68 8.74
C GLU A 34 -5.75 -1.64 8.98
N PHE A 35 -4.52 -1.23 8.67
CA PHE A 35 -3.33 -2.05 8.90
C PHE A 35 -3.01 -2.27 10.37
N CYS A 36 -3.19 -1.26 11.24
CA CYS A 36 -3.07 -1.42 12.69
C CYS A 36 -4.05 -2.49 13.21
N ALA A 37 -5.32 -2.44 12.78
CA ALA A 37 -6.31 -3.46 13.18
C ALA A 37 -5.97 -4.87 12.65
N LEU A 38 -5.32 -4.97 11.49
CA LEU A 38 -4.85 -6.24 10.95
C LEU A 38 -3.63 -6.77 11.72
N LEU A 39 -2.76 -5.90 12.19
CA LEU A 39 -1.59 -6.24 13.01
C LEU A 39 -2.03 -6.82 14.35
N GLU A 40 -3.01 -6.21 15.02
CA GLU A 40 -3.62 -6.77 16.24
C GLU A 40 -4.21 -8.18 16.01
N ARG A 41 -4.83 -8.43 14.85
CA ARG A 41 -5.35 -9.75 14.49
C ARG A 41 -4.24 -10.76 14.16
N LEU A 42 -3.07 -10.28 13.73
CA LEU A 42 -1.92 -11.12 13.41
C LEU A 42 -1.30 -11.72 14.68
N GLU A 43 -1.39 -11.03 15.81
CA GLU A 43 -0.88 -11.48 17.12
C GLU A 43 -1.72 -12.61 17.75
N ASN A 44 -2.93 -12.85 17.23
CA ASN A 44 -3.82 -13.90 17.74
C ASN A 44 -3.73 -15.17 16.86
N PRO A 45 -3.31 -16.33 17.42
CA PRO A 45 -3.20 -17.59 16.67
C PRO A 45 -4.51 -18.09 16.02
N GLU A 46 -5.68 -17.68 16.52
CA GLU A 46 -6.97 -18.04 15.92
C GLU A 46 -7.27 -17.24 14.65
N THR A 47 -6.63 -16.08 14.47
CA THR A 47 -6.87 -15.17 13.35
C THR A 47 -5.64 -14.91 12.48
N GLU A 48 -4.44 -15.38 12.86
CA GLU A 48 -3.16 -15.10 12.20
C GLU A 48 -3.18 -15.35 10.68
N GLU A 49 -3.76 -16.46 10.24
CA GLU A 49 -3.78 -16.83 8.83
C GLU A 49 -4.77 -15.95 8.04
N SER A 50 -5.94 -15.65 8.62
CA SER A 50 -6.89 -14.72 8.02
C SER A 50 -6.33 -13.29 7.95
N ALA A 51 -5.61 -12.86 8.98
CA ALA A 51 -4.96 -11.55 9.02
C ALA A 51 -3.89 -11.45 7.94
N CYS A 52 -3.04 -12.47 7.77
CA CYS A 52 -2.08 -12.55 6.66
C CYS A 52 -2.76 -12.34 5.30
N LEU A 53 -3.86 -13.07 5.02
CA LEU A 53 -4.55 -12.96 3.74
C LEU A 53 -5.18 -11.59 3.50
N ASP A 54 -5.72 -10.96 4.54
CA ASP A 54 -6.29 -9.62 4.47
C ASP A 54 -5.17 -8.56 4.26
N ILE A 55 -4.06 -8.65 5.00
CA ILE A 55 -2.88 -7.80 4.82
C ILE A 55 -2.36 -7.88 3.39
N ARG A 56 -2.23 -9.10 2.85
CA ARG A 56 -1.82 -9.33 1.47
C ARG A 56 -2.77 -8.66 0.48
N ALA A 57 -4.09 -8.75 0.70
CA ALA A 57 -5.07 -8.14 -0.20
C ALA A 57 -4.98 -6.61 -0.20
N GLU A 58 -4.76 -5.99 0.97
CA GLU A 58 -4.55 -4.54 1.06
C GLU A 58 -3.22 -4.09 0.47
N ALA A 59 -2.14 -4.84 0.72
CA ALA A 59 -0.84 -4.62 0.11
C ALA A 59 -0.92 -4.67 -1.43
N HIS A 60 -1.66 -5.62 -2.00
CA HIS A 60 -1.91 -5.72 -3.43
C HIS A 60 -2.56 -4.47 -4.03
N LYS A 61 -3.61 -3.96 -3.36
CA LYS A 61 -4.29 -2.73 -3.80
C LYS A 61 -3.34 -1.53 -3.72
N LEU A 62 -2.52 -1.46 -2.66
CA LEU A 62 -1.57 -0.38 -2.45
C LEU A 62 -0.46 -0.40 -3.51
N HIS A 63 0.17 -1.55 -3.72
CA HIS A 63 1.16 -1.76 -4.77
C HIS A 63 0.64 -1.31 -6.15
N GLY A 64 -0.57 -1.75 -6.51
CA GLY A 64 -1.18 -1.46 -7.81
C GLY A 64 -1.39 0.02 -8.10
N ILE A 65 -1.66 0.84 -7.09
CA ILE A 65 -1.89 2.28 -7.28
C ILE A 65 -0.62 3.11 -7.12
N CYS A 66 0.26 2.76 -6.18
CA CYS A 66 1.44 3.56 -5.78
C CYS A 66 2.34 3.99 -6.96
N GLY A 67 2.55 3.11 -7.94
CA GLY A 67 3.36 3.43 -9.12
C GLY A 67 2.76 4.55 -9.99
N SER A 68 1.42 4.64 -10.06
CA SER A 68 0.72 5.63 -10.89
C SER A 68 0.58 7.00 -10.21
N VAL A 69 0.65 7.04 -8.87
CA VAL A 69 0.47 8.26 -8.07
C VAL A 69 1.78 8.84 -7.52
N GLY A 70 2.92 8.20 -7.78
CA GLY A 70 4.25 8.73 -7.47
C GLY A 70 4.81 8.33 -6.11
N PHE A 71 4.39 7.18 -5.56
CA PHE A 71 4.89 6.63 -4.29
C PHE A 71 5.63 5.29 -4.51
N PRO A 72 6.75 5.27 -5.24
CA PRO A 72 7.41 4.02 -5.65
C PRO A 72 7.96 3.21 -4.47
N ARG A 73 8.44 3.85 -3.40
CA ARG A 73 8.96 3.15 -2.22
C ARG A 73 7.85 2.43 -1.46
N MET A 74 6.75 3.14 -1.17
CA MET A 74 5.52 2.54 -0.60
C MET A 74 5.02 1.35 -1.43
N GLY A 75 4.96 1.51 -2.76
CA GLY A 75 4.54 0.42 -3.65
C GLY A 75 5.49 -0.78 -3.66
N ALA A 76 6.79 -0.56 -3.44
CA ALA A 76 7.77 -1.64 -3.34
C ALA A 76 7.71 -2.38 -2.00
N LEU A 77 7.44 -1.67 -0.90
CA LEU A 77 7.21 -2.29 0.41
C LEU A 77 5.94 -3.15 0.40
N ALA A 78 4.85 -2.63 -0.19
CA ALA A 78 3.61 -3.38 -0.36
C ALA A 78 3.80 -4.67 -1.20
N ALA A 79 4.51 -4.59 -2.33
CA ALA A 79 4.81 -5.77 -3.15
C ALA A 79 5.67 -6.81 -2.42
N GLN A 80 6.66 -6.36 -1.61
CA GLN A 80 7.44 -7.28 -0.78
C GLN A 80 6.53 -7.99 0.22
N LEU A 81 5.64 -7.25 0.88
CA LEU A 81 4.71 -7.81 1.87
C LEU A 81 3.81 -8.87 1.24
N GLU A 82 3.27 -8.63 0.05
CA GLU A 82 2.49 -9.63 -0.70
C GLU A 82 3.29 -10.92 -0.95
N GLN A 83 4.50 -10.79 -1.48
CA GLN A 83 5.36 -11.94 -1.85
C GLN A 83 5.77 -12.76 -0.63
N HIS A 84 6.07 -12.08 0.48
CA HIS A 84 6.41 -12.72 1.74
C HIS A 84 5.21 -13.48 2.31
N ILE A 85 4.02 -12.88 2.29
CA ILE A 85 2.80 -13.55 2.75
C ILE A 85 2.45 -14.75 1.84
N ASP A 86 2.57 -14.62 0.52
CA ASP A 86 2.37 -15.73 -0.42
C ASP A 86 3.26 -16.95 -0.08
N SER A 87 4.53 -16.68 0.26
CA SER A 87 5.48 -17.71 0.65
C SER A 87 5.17 -18.29 2.03
N LEU A 88 4.76 -17.44 2.97
CA LEU A 88 4.43 -17.80 4.34
C LEU A 88 3.21 -18.73 4.41
N VAL A 89 2.11 -18.37 3.74
CA VAL A 89 0.86 -19.16 3.80
C VAL A 89 1.01 -20.52 3.12
N ALA A 90 1.86 -20.63 2.10
CA ALA A 90 2.22 -21.89 1.44
C ALA A 90 3.23 -22.74 2.24
N GLY A 91 3.84 -22.17 3.29
CA GLY A 91 4.85 -22.79 4.11
C GLY A 91 4.31 -23.69 5.23
N PRO A 92 5.21 -24.24 6.07
CA PRO A 92 4.84 -25.06 7.22
C PRO A 92 4.07 -24.23 8.28
N ARG A 93 3.37 -24.94 9.17
CA ARG A 93 2.68 -24.36 10.35
C ARG A 93 3.44 -24.71 11.64
N PRO A 94 3.37 -23.89 12.71
CA PRO A 94 2.65 -22.61 12.81
C PRO A 94 3.29 -21.52 11.94
N LEU A 95 2.54 -20.47 11.62
CA LEU A 95 3.08 -19.35 10.84
C LEU A 95 4.15 -18.62 11.66
N ASN A 96 5.28 -18.28 11.04
CA ASN A 96 6.18 -17.26 11.59
C ASN A 96 5.81 -15.92 10.95
N THR A 97 5.12 -15.08 11.71
CA THR A 97 4.62 -13.78 11.26
C THR A 97 5.55 -12.61 11.61
N ASP A 98 6.70 -12.86 12.27
CA ASP A 98 7.64 -11.81 12.71
C ASP A 98 8.03 -10.88 11.56
N PHE A 99 8.33 -11.46 10.39
CA PHE A 99 8.70 -10.66 9.21
C PHE A 99 7.51 -9.88 8.62
N VAL A 100 6.29 -10.43 8.73
CA VAL A 100 5.08 -9.73 8.27
C VAL A 100 4.83 -8.52 9.15
N ASP A 101 4.98 -8.67 10.47
CA ASP A 101 4.89 -7.58 11.44
C ASP A 101 5.93 -6.49 11.19
N GLU A 102 7.22 -6.84 11.10
CA GLU A 102 8.30 -5.87 10.84
C GLU A 102 8.11 -5.10 9.53
N LEU A 103 7.74 -5.80 8.46
CA LEU A 103 7.57 -5.19 7.14
C LEU A 103 6.28 -4.35 7.06
N LEU A 104 5.20 -4.77 7.74
CA LEU A 104 3.97 -4.00 7.82
C LEU A 104 4.18 -2.70 8.60
N ASN A 105 4.88 -2.74 9.73
CA ASN A 105 5.28 -1.53 10.47
C ASN A 105 6.11 -0.59 9.58
N THR A 106 7.11 -1.12 8.87
CA THR A 106 7.93 -0.33 7.94
C THR A 106 7.09 0.32 6.82
N LEU A 107 6.05 -0.37 6.34
CA LEU A 107 5.13 0.15 5.35
C LEU A 107 4.27 1.30 5.92
N MET A 108 3.75 1.15 7.13
CA MET A 108 2.98 2.19 7.81
C MET A 108 3.83 3.43 8.09
N ASP A 109 5.09 3.28 8.51
CA ASP A 109 6.03 4.40 8.68
C ASP A 109 6.24 5.19 7.37
N GLU A 110 6.36 4.49 6.22
CA GLU A 110 6.47 5.12 4.91
C GLU A 110 5.18 5.86 4.51
N MET A 111 4.02 5.31 4.91
CA MET A 111 2.71 5.93 4.69
C MET A 111 2.58 7.23 5.49
N GLU A 112 2.96 7.24 6.75
CA GLU A 112 2.99 8.43 7.61
C GLU A 112 3.96 9.49 7.06
N GLN A 113 5.18 9.11 6.69
CA GLN A 113 6.15 10.03 6.10
C GLN A 113 5.64 10.65 4.79
N SER A 114 4.87 9.89 4.00
CA SER A 114 4.25 10.39 2.77
C SER A 114 3.14 11.41 3.01
N LEU A 115 2.43 11.31 4.13
CA LEU A 115 1.43 12.30 4.56
C LEU A 115 2.09 13.60 5.02
N ASP A 116 3.10 13.49 5.89
CA ASP A 116 3.85 14.64 6.41
C ASP A 116 4.54 15.43 5.29
N GLY A 117 5.08 14.74 4.28
CA GLY A 117 5.70 15.37 3.12
C GLY A 117 4.71 15.98 2.12
N ALA A 118 3.41 15.67 2.23
CA ALA A 118 2.35 16.17 1.36
C ALA A 118 1.54 17.33 1.97
N ALA A 119 1.64 17.55 3.29
CA ALA A 119 1.04 18.66 4.04
C ALA A 119 1.84 19.97 3.90
#